data_AF-H2LH28-F1
#
_entry.id   AF-H2LH28-F1
#
_cell.length_a   1.000
_cell.length_b   1.000
_cell.length_c   1.000
_cell.angle_alpha   90.00
_cell.angle_beta   90.00
_cell.angle_gamma   90.00
#
_symmetry.space_group_name_H-M   'P 1'
#
loop_
_entity.id
_entity.type
_entity.pdbx_description
1 polymer ?
#
loop_
_entity_poly.entity_id
_entity_poly.type
_entity_poly.pdbx_seq_one_letter_code
_entity_poly.pdbx_strand_id
1 'polypeptide(L)'
;MFVDVVGTTQTPILSFVLSWFTLMDCQGALDDAERPRHRPFLIGVSGGTASGKSTVCAKIMELLGQNKVDHRQRKVAIISQDSFYKVLTPEQKAKALKGQYNFDHPEAFDNELMCKTLKDIVEGKVVDVPTYDFVSHSRLEERITVYPADVVLFEGILVFYPLQVREMFHMKLFVDTDSDVRLSRRVLRDMSRGRDLEQILSQYTTFVKPAFEEFCLPTKKYADVIIPRGVDNMVAINLIVQHIQDILNGEICKWQRGSINGHGRSFKRTISEQTDLQNGASSTKRVLLEPSTRPH
;
A
#
# COMPACT_ATOMS: atom_id res chain seq x y z
N MET A 1 56.72 18.58 -80.65
CA MET A 1 56.51 17.56 -81.70
C MET A 1 56.48 16.20 -81.00
N PHE A 2 55.57 15.30 -81.42
CA PHE A 2 55.05 14.06 -80.76
C PHE A 2 53.69 14.25 -80.04
N VAL A 3 52.55 14.24 -80.77
CA VAL A 3 51.58 13.16 -81.13
C VAL A 3 50.95 12.32 -80.00
N ASP A 4 49.65 12.63 -79.76
CA ASP A 4 48.43 11.81 -79.79
C ASP A 4 48.02 10.72 -78.76
N VAL A 5 46.69 10.74 -78.53
CA VAL A 5 45.69 9.71 -78.12
C VAL A 5 45.18 9.64 -76.65
N VAL A 6 44.02 10.29 -76.47
CA VAL A 6 42.73 9.90 -75.84
C VAL A 6 42.69 9.09 -74.52
N GLY A 7 41.94 9.60 -73.52
CA GLY A 7 41.12 8.75 -72.65
C GLY A 7 40.86 9.21 -71.20
N THR A 8 39.62 9.61 -70.95
CA THR A 8 38.81 9.38 -69.72
C THR A 8 39.11 10.07 -68.37
N THR A 9 38.05 10.73 -67.88
CA THR A 9 37.54 10.83 -66.49
C THR A 9 38.42 11.47 -65.41
N GLN A 10 38.14 12.76 -65.13
CA GLN A 10 38.51 13.44 -63.89
C GLN A 10 37.33 13.48 -62.91
N THR A 11 37.63 13.13 -61.68
CA THR A 11 36.87 13.25 -60.42
C THR A 11 36.37 14.68 -60.12
N PRO A 12 35.49 14.85 -59.12
CA PRO A 12 36.01 15.53 -57.94
C PRO A 12 35.61 14.86 -56.61
N ILE A 13 36.65 14.68 -55.80
CA ILE A 13 36.62 14.41 -54.36
C ILE A 13 36.17 15.72 -53.69
N LEU A 14 34.86 15.89 -53.42
CA LEU A 14 34.33 16.95 -52.55
C LEU A 14 32.84 16.70 -52.26
N SER A 15 32.54 15.67 -51.45
CA SER A 15 31.16 15.48 -50.94
C SER A 15 31.04 14.70 -49.62
N PHE A 16 32.12 14.22 -49.00
CA PHE A 16 31.98 13.29 -47.87
C PHE A 16 32.23 13.84 -46.46
N VAL A 17 32.57 15.12 -46.28
CA VAL A 17 32.94 15.65 -44.94
C VAL A 17 31.86 16.54 -44.29
N LEU A 18 30.80 16.94 -45.01
CA LEU A 18 29.74 17.81 -44.47
C LEU A 18 28.42 17.10 -44.12
N SER A 19 28.34 15.77 -44.24
CA SER A 19 27.15 14.99 -43.83
C SER A 19 27.23 14.46 -42.39
N TRP A 20 28.42 14.47 -41.78
CA TRP A 20 28.61 13.89 -40.44
C TRP A 20 28.32 14.86 -39.28
N PHE A 21 28.30 16.18 -39.52
CA PHE A 21 28.05 17.17 -38.46
C PHE A 21 26.57 17.56 -38.29
N THR A 22 25.68 17.05 -39.14
CA THR A 22 24.23 17.33 -39.09
C THR A 22 23.39 16.10 -38.69
N LEU A 23 24.06 15.08 -38.14
CA LEU A 23 23.44 13.81 -37.70
C LEU A 23 23.69 13.51 -36.21
N MET A 24 24.10 14.52 -35.43
CA MET A 24 24.33 14.40 -33.97
C MET A 24 23.38 15.21 -33.08
N ASP A 25 22.39 15.92 -33.64
CA ASP A 25 21.46 16.77 -32.85
C ASP A 25 19.97 16.40 -32.95
N CYS A 26 19.64 15.22 -33.51
CA CYS A 26 18.25 14.74 -33.58
C CYS A 26 18.13 13.29 -33.08
N GLN A 27 18.43 13.05 -31.81
CA GLN A 27 17.99 11.84 -31.08
C GLN A 27 17.30 12.21 -29.76
N GLY A 28 16.56 13.32 -29.78
CA GLY A 28 15.46 13.56 -28.85
C GLY A 28 14.21 12.84 -29.34
N ALA A 29 13.52 12.17 -28.41
CA ALA A 29 12.22 11.51 -28.57
C ALA A 29 12.22 10.19 -29.38
N LEU A 30 12.90 9.16 -28.86
CA LEU A 30 12.40 7.80 -29.06
C LEU A 30 11.18 7.61 -28.16
N ASP A 31 10.08 7.18 -28.76
CA ASP A 31 8.76 6.97 -28.18
C ASP A 31 8.79 6.42 -26.74
N ASP A 32 8.23 7.19 -25.80
CA ASP A 32 7.90 6.74 -24.42
C ASP A 32 6.80 5.66 -24.41
N ALA A 33 6.29 5.25 -25.59
CA ALA A 33 5.15 4.36 -25.75
C ALA A 33 5.46 2.86 -25.60
N GLU A 34 6.73 2.44 -25.63
CA GLU A 34 7.13 1.01 -25.59
C GLU A 34 7.89 0.59 -24.31
N ARG A 35 8.00 1.45 -23.29
CA ARG A 35 8.41 0.94 -21.98
C ARG A 35 7.27 0.09 -21.42
N PRO A 36 7.50 -1.18 -21.02
CA PRO A 36 6.46 -1.96 -20.36
C PRO A 36 5.99 -1.15 -19.16
N ARG A 37 4.71 -0.73 -19.17
CA ARG A 37 4.15 0.10 -18.10
C ARG A 37 4.34 -0.63 -16.78
N HIS A 38 5.32 -0.17 -16.00
CA HIS A 38 5.66 -0.79 -14.73
C HIS A 38 4.48 -0.55 -13.78
N ARG A 39 3.62 -1.55 -13.64
CA ARG A 39 2.48 -1.46 -12.72
C ARG A 39 3.02 -1.51 -11.29
N PRO A 40 2.69 -0.51 -10.43
CA PRO A 40 3.16 -0.50 -9.06
C PRO A 40 2.58 -1.67 -8.28
N PHE A 41 3.38 -2.25 -7.39
CA PHE A 41 2.89 -3.17 -6.37
C PHE A 41 2.27 -2.38 -5.21
N LEU A 42 0.95 -2.27 -5.22
CA LEU A 42 0.17 -1.66 -4.13
C LEU A 42 0.08 -2.55 -2.89
N ILE A 43 0.50 -2.03 -1.74
CA ILE A 43 0.34 -2.65 -0.42
C ILE A 43 -0.58 -1.76 0.42
N GLY A 44 -1.71 -2.30 0.85
CA GLY A 44 -2.61 -1.62 1.77
C GLY A 44 -2.23 -1.92 3.22
N VAL A 45 -2.20 -0.92 4.08
CA VAL A 45 -1.86 -1.06 5.51
C VAL A 45 -2.98 -0.48 6.37
N SER A 46 -3.76 -1.33 7.02
CA SER A 46 -4.85 -0.92 7.89
C SER A 46 -4.62 -1.25 9.37
N GLY A 47 -5.57 -0.89 10.22
CA GLY A 47 -5.47 -0.97 11.68
C GLY A 47 -6.02 0.28 12.36
N GLY A 48 -6.40 0.13 13.63
CA GLY A 48 -6.97 1.22 14.42
C GLY A 48 -6.07 2.45 14.52
N THR A 49 -6.64 3.61 14.83
CA THR A 49 -5.85 4.82 15.14
C THR A 49 -4.79 4.52 16.20
N ALA A 50 -3.58 5.07 16.02
CA ALA A 50 -2.42 4.84 16.89
C ALA A 50 -1.97 3.37 17.06
N SER A 51 -2.36 2.45 16.18
CA SER A 51 -1.82 1.07 16.15
C SER A 51 -0.36 0.99 15.70
N GLY A 52 0.13 2.01 15.00
CA GLY A 52 1.50 2.06 14.48
C GLY A 52 1.62 1.85 12.96
N LYS A 53 0.52 1.89 12.20
CA LYS A 53 0.52 1.83 10.71
C LYS A 53 1.56 2.75 10.08
N SER A 54 1.42 4.06 10.30
CA SER A 54 2.31 5.08 9.73
C SER A 54 3.76 4.88 10.20
N THR A 55 3.97 4.43 11.44
CA THR A 55 5.29 4.13 11.98
C THR A 55 5.93 2.90 11.34
N VAL A 56 5.15 1.84 11.10
CA VAL A 56 5.59 0.64 10.36
C VAL A 56 5.97 1.03 8.92
N CYS A 57 5.12 1.78 8.22
CA CYS A 57 5.42 2.26 6.87
C CYS A 57 6.69 3.11 6.84
N ALA A 58 6.85 4.05 7.78
CA ALA A 58 8.04 4.88 7.90
C ALA A 58 9.30 4.04 8.15
N LYS A 59 9.21 3.01 8.99
CA LYS A 59 10.34 2.10 9.27
C LYS A 59 10.73 1.26 8.06
N ILE A 60 9.75 0.79 7.27
CA ILE A 60 10.00 0.11 6.00
C ILE A 60 10.77 1.04 5.04
N MET A 61 10.32 2.29 4.87
CA MET A 61 11.00 3.27 4.02
C MET A 61 12.43 3.57 4.49
N GLU A 62 12.64 3.65 5.80
CA GLU A 62 13.96 3.85 6.41
C GLU A 62 14.91 2.69 6.07
N LEU A 63 14.47 1.45 6.29
CA LEU A 63 15.28 0.24 6.05
C LEU A 63 15.57 0.02 4.57
N LEU A 64 14.67 0.46 3.67
CA LEU A 64 14.89 0.46 2.22
C LEU A 64 15.75 1.63 1.73
N GLY A 65 16.16 2.54 2.61
CA GLY A 65 16.96 3.73 2.28
C GLY A 65 16.20 4.80 1.48
N GLN A 66 14.89 4.66 1.28
CA GLN A 66 14.09 5.54 0.41
C GLN A 66 13.92 6.95 0.98
N ASN A 67 14.09 7.13 2.29
CA ASN A 67 14.05 8.45 2.93
C ASN A 67 15.19 9.38 2.48
N LYS A 68 16.30 8.81 1.97
CA LYS A 68 17.46 9.56 1.48
C LYS A 68 17.43 9.78 -0.04
N VAL A 69 16.47 9.17 -0.73
CA VAL A 69 16.30 9.29 -2.18
C VAL A 69 15.40 10.48 -2.47
N ASP A 70 15.76 11.24 -3.52
CA ASP A 70 14.94 12.34 -4.00
C ASP A 70 13.53 11.85 -4.32
N HIS A 71 12.53 12.65 -3.91
CA HIS A 71 11.11 12.31 -4.04
C HIS A 71 10.67 11.93 -5.47
N ARG A 72 11.34 12.45 -6.51
CA ARG A 72 11.03 12.13 -7.92
C ARG A 72 11.57 10.78 -8.38
N GLN A 73 12.52 10.22 -7.64
CA GLN A 73 13.24 8.99 -7.97
C GLN A 73 12.94 7.85 -6.97
N ARG A 74 12.06 8.09 -5.99
CA ARG A 74 11.68 7.07 -5.02
C ARG A 74 10.99 5.90 -5.73
N LYS A 75 11.49 4.71 -5.46
CA LYS A 75 10.89 3.45 -5.91
C LYS A 75 9.76 3.00 -5.00
N VAL A 76 9.71 3.53 -3.78
CA VAL A 76 8.63 3.26 -2.82
C VAL A 76 8.02 4.57 -2.35
N ALA A 77 6.69 4.65 -2.40
CA ALA A 77 5.93 5.80 -1.91
C ALA A 77 5.01 5.40 -0.74
N ILE A 78 4.78 6.32 0.20
CA ILE A 78 3.73 6.19 1.23
C ILE A 78 2.64 7.21 0.90
N ILE A 79 1.39 6.77 0.97
CA ILE A 79 0.22 7.64 0.88
C ILE A 79 -0.68 7.34 2.08
N SER A 80 -1.11 8.37 2.80
CA SER A 80 -2.01 8.24 3.94
C SER A 80 -3.45 8.51 3.52
N GLN A 81 -4.39 7.70 4.00
CA GLN A 81 -5.82 7.90 3.85
C GLN A 81 -6.28 9.23 4.47
N ASP A 82 -5.59 9.71 5.50
CA ASP A 82 -5.93 10.96 6.18
C ASP A 82 -5.80 12.18 5.25
N SER A 83 -4.98 12.11 4.20
CA SER A 83 -4.93 13.12 3.13
C SER A 83 -6.26 13.28 2.37
N PHE A 84 -7.15 12.29 2.44
CA PHE A 84 -8.40 12.25 1.70
C PHE A 84 -9.63 12.57 2.56
N TYR A 85 -9.47 13.17 3.75
CA TYR A 85 -10.63 13.75 4.46
C TYR A 85 -11.36 14.77 3.58
N LYS A 86 -12.69 14.79 3.67
CA LYS A 86 -13.52 15.77 2.95
C LYS A 86 -13.29 17.18 3.47
N VAL A 87 -13.54 18.15 2.59
CA VAL A 87 -13.70 19.55 3.02
C VAL A 87 -15.01 19.65 3.79
N LEU A 88 -14.93 20.16 5.02
CA LEU A 88 -16.08 20.28 5.91
C LEU A 88 -16.92 21.51 5.57
N THR A 89 -18.24 21.41 5.69
CA THR A 89 -19.12 22.58 5.70
C THR A 89 -18.87 23.44 6.94
N PRO A 90 -19.29 24.72 6.96
CA PRO A 90 -19.16 25.57 8.16
C PRO A 90 -19.75 24.93 9.42
N GLU A 91 -20.89 24.26 9.31
CA GLU A 91 -21.57 23.59 10.42
C GLU A 91 -20.80 22.36 10.91
N GLN A 92 -20.26 21.57 9.98
CA GLN A 92 -19.42 20.41 10.30
C GLN A 92 -18.11 20.84 10.95
N LYS A 93 -17.49 21.92 10.48
CA LYS A 93 -16.27 22.49 11.06
C LYS A 93 -16.51 23.00 12.48
N ALA A 94 -17.65 23.66 12.73
CA ALA A 94 -18.05 24.07 14.08
C ALA A 94 -18.22 22.88 15.04
N LYS A 95 -18.78 21.76 14.55
CA LYS A 95 -18.84 20.50 15.33
C LYS A 95 -17.45 19.90 15.56
N ALA A 96 -16.60 19.87 14.54
CA ALA A 96 -15.24 19.32 14.63
C ALA A 96 -14.39 20.03 15.69
N LEU A 97 -14.43 21.37 15.74
CA LEU A 97 -13.73 22.17 16.76
C LEU A 97 -14.16 21.83 18.19
N LYS A 98 -15.41 21.39 18.37
CA LYS A 98 -15.95 20.92 19.66
C LYS A 98 -15.73 19.43 19.91
N GLY A 99 -15.03 18.72 19.02
CA GLY A 99 -14.85 17.26 19.09
C GLY A 99 -16.12 16.45 18.76
N GLN A 100 -17.13 17.08 18.15
CA GLN A 100 -18.47 16.53 17.90
C GLN A 100 -18.68 16.08 16.45
N TYR A 101 -17.61 15.91 15.68
CA TYR A 101 -17.63 15.38 14.32
C TYR A 101 -16.93 14.03 14.27
N ASN A 102 -17.56 13.05 13.62
CA ASN A 102 -17.03 11.69 13.50
C ASN A 102 -16.07 11.58 12.30
N PHE A 103 -14.78 11.79 12.55
CA PHE A 103 -13.73 11.59 11.55
C PHE A 103 -13.45 10.10 11.26
N ASP A 104 -13.88 9.19 12.12
CA ASP A 104 -13.62 7.76 11.95
C ASP A 104 -14.76 7.05 11.15
N HIS A 105 -15.80 7.78 10.74
CA HIS A 105 -16.87 7.28 9.87
C HIS A 105 -16.43 7.22 8.39
N PRO A 106 -16.81 6.20 7.60
CA PRO A 106 -16.45 6.10 6.18
C PRO A 106 -16.80 7.31 5.32
N GLU A 107 -17.88 8.04 5.68
CA GLU A 107 -18.33 9.22 4.94
C GLU A 107 -17.48 10.47 5.18
N ALA A 108 -16.63 10.49 6.21
CA ALA A 108 -15.67 11.57 6.45
C ALA A 108 -14.59 11.62 5.36
N PHE A 109 -14.37 10.52 4.65
CA PHE A 109 -13.38 10.38 3.58
C PHE A 109 -13.99 10.63 2.19
N ASP A 110 -13.20 11.29 1.36
CA ASP A 110 -13.46 11.48 -0.06
C ASP A 110 -13.05 10.23 -0.84
N ASN A 111 -13.91 9.20 -0.76
CA ASN A 111 -13.65 7.89 -1.34
C ASN A 111 -13.56 7.93 -2.87
N GLU A 112 -14.22 8.89 -3.52
CA GLU A 112 -14.14 9.09 -4.97
C GLU A 112 -12.74 9.59 -5.37
N LEU A 113 -12.25 10.65 -4.70
CA LEU A 113 -10.89 11.14 -4.93
C LEU A 113 -9.85 10.07 -4.62
N MET A 114 -9.98 9.37 -3.49
CA MET A 114 -9.08 8.29 -3.10
C MET A 114 -9.03 7.17 -4.17
N CYS A 115 -10.19 6.71 -4.65
CA CYS A 115 -10.28 5.68 -5.68
C CYS A 115 -9.68 6.15 -7.01
N LYS A 116 -9.96 7.39 -7.42
CA LYS A 116 -9.37 7.99 -8.63
C LYS A 116 -7.86 8.08 -8.53
N THR A 117 -7.32 8.61 -7.43
CA THR A 117 -5.87 8.73 -7.22
C THR A 117 -5.17 7.38 -7.27
N LEU A 118 -5.73 6.34 -6.65
CA LEU A 118 -5.17 4.99 -6.72
C LEU A 118 -5.20 4.40 -8.14
N LYS A 119 -6.27 4.63 -8.92
CA LYS A 119 -6.32 4.23 -10.33
C LYS A 119 -5.24 4.92 -11.15
N ASP A 120 -5.08 6.23 -10.98
CA ASP A 120 -4.06 7.00 -11.69
C ASP A 120 -2.63 6.52 -11.33
N ILE A 121 -2.39 6.15 -10.06
CA ILE A 121 -1.13 5.54 -9.61
C ILE A 121 -0.90 4.18 -10.32
N VAL A 122 -1.91 3.31 -10.37
CA VAL A 122 -1.81 1.99 -11.04
C VAL A 122 -1.50 2.15 -12.53
N GLU A 123 -1.98 3.23 -13.15
CA GLU A 123 -1.71 3.57 -14.54
C GLU A 123 -0.33 4.20 -14.76
N GLY A 124 0.45 4.44 -13.70
CA GLY A 124 1.79 5.03 -13.76
C GLY A 124 1.77 6.53 -14.00
N LYS A 125 0.69 7.24 -13.62
CA LYS A 125 0.60 8.70 -13.73
C LYS A 125 1.23 9.37 -12.50
N VAL A 126 1.73 10.59 -12.70
CA VAL A 126 2.04 11.51 -11.60
C VAL A 126 0.72 11.99 -10.99
N VAL A 127 0.59 11.97 -9.67
CA VAL A 127 -0.64 12.38 -8.97
C VAL A 127 -0.35 13.42 -7.88
N ASP A 128 -1.27 14.35 -7.69
CA ASP A 128 -1.21 15.28 -6.56
C ASP A 128 -2.15 14.82 -5.45
N VAL A 129 -1.56 14.50 -4.29
CA VAL A 129 -2.27 14.09 -3.08
C VAL A 129 -2.53 15.32 -2.21
N PRO A 130 -3.77 15.55 -1.72
CA PRO A 130 -4.05 16.67 -0.84
C PRO A 130 -3.28 16.57 0.49
N THR A 131 -2.95 17.72 1.07
CA THR A 131 -2.43 17.81 2.43
C THR A 131 -3.56 18.17 3.38
N TYR A 132 -3.73 17.41 4.46
CA TYR A 132 -4.77 17.66 5.45
C TYR A 132 -4.16 18.17 6.76
N ASP A 133 -4.69 19.28 7.26
CA ASP A 133 -4.31 19.83 8.55
C ASP A 133 -5.33 19.44 9.63
N PHE A 134 -4.85 18.70 10.62
CA PHE A 134 -5.64 18.22 11.75
C PHE A 134 -5.94 19.31 12.80
N VAL A 135 -5.24 20.44 12.76
CA VAL A 135 -5.46 21.56 13.68
C VAL A 135 -6.61 22.43 13.16
N SER A 136 -6.56 22.84 11.89
CA SER A 136 -7.63 23.63 11.27
C SER A 136 -8.81 22.80 10.76
N HIS A 137 -8.70 21.46 10.74
CA HIS A 137 -9.68 20.54 10.16
C HIS A 137 -9.99 20.86 8.69
N SER A 138 -8.97 21.19 7.91
CA SER A 138 -9.12 21.58 6.49
C SER A 138 -8.04 20.97 5.60
N ARG A 139 -8.33 20.88 4.30
CA ARG A 139 -7.30 20.67 3.28
C ARG A 139 -6.52 21.97 3.09
N LEU A 140 -5.20 21.85 2.95
CA LEU A 140 -4.32 22.95 2.60
C LEU A 140 -4.30 23.16 1.08
N GLU A 141 -3.86 24.33 0.63
CA GLU A 141 -3.65 24.62 -0.80
C GLU A 141 -2.49 23.80 -1.37
N GLU A 142 -1.44 23.62 -0.56
CA GLU A 142 -0.29 22.79 -0.89
C GLU A 142 -0.66 21.32 -1.01
N ARG A 143 -0.09 20.67 -2.03
CA ARG A 143 -0.28 19.25 -2.33
C ARG A 143 1.06 18.55 -2.39
N ILE A 144 1.02 17.25 -2.12
CA ILE A 144 2.19 16.38 -2.23
C ILE A 144 2.11 15.70 -3.60
N THR A 145 3.04 16.02 -4.49
CA THR A 145 3.18 15.32 -5.76
C THR A 145 3.83 13.95 -5.55
N VAL A 146 3.14 12.90 -5.98
CA VAL A 146 3.62 11.52 -5.97
C VAL A 146 3.94 11.12 -7.41
N TYR A 147 5.22 10.82 -7.64
CA TYR A 147 5.72 10.33 -8.90
C TYR A 147 5.52 8.80 -9.01
N PRO A 148 5.51 8.23 -10.22
CA PRO A 148 5.42 6.79 -10.41
C PRO A 148 6.49 6.04 -9.60
N ALA A 149 6.05 5.06 -8.83
CA ALA A 149 6.88 4.25 -7.95
C ALA A 149 6.69 2.76 -8.27
N ASP A 150 7.66 1.93 -7.92
CA ASP A 150 7.57 0.47 -8.11
C ASP A 150 6.67 -0.17 -7.05
N VAL A 151 6.62 0.40 -5.84
CA VAL A 151 5.79 -0.05 -4.72
C VAL A 151 5.10 1.16 -4.06
N VAL A 152 3.83 1.01 -3.68
CA VAL A 152 3.11 2.06 -2.95
C VAL A 152 2.48 1.47 -1.69
N LEU A 153 2.84 2.03 -0.54
CA LEU A 153 2.25 1.75 0.77
C LEU A 153 1.08 2.72 1.00
N PHE A 154 -0.16 2.23 0.93
CA PHE A 154 -1.35 3.02 1.20
C PHE A 154 -1.90 2.70 2.58
N GLU A 155 -1.76 3.62 3.53
CA GLU A 155 -2.06 3.38 4.95
C GLU A 155 -3.26 4.18 5.46
N GLY A 156 -4.07 3.57 6.32
CA GLY A 156 -5.21 4.27 6.93
C GLY A 156 -6.16 3.37 7.70
N ILE A 157 -7.06 3.98 8.48
CA ILE A 157 -7.99 3.25 9.35
C ILE A 157 -9.07 2.46 8.58
N LEU A 158 -9.40 2.88 7.35
CA LEU A 158 -10.50 2.32 6.55
C LEU A 158 -10.08 1.98 5.12
N VAL A 159 -8.80 1.76 4.84
CA VAL A 159 -8.33 1.46 3.47
C VAL A 159 -8.90 0.16 2.91
N PHE A 160 -9.32 -0.78 3.77
CA PHE A 160 -9.97 -2.04 3.37
C PHE A 160 -11.50 -1.98 3.38
N TYR A 161 -12.09 -0.84 3.75
CA TYR A 161 -13.54 -0.68 3.85
C TYR A 161 -14.19 -0.58 2.46
N PRO A 162 -13.79 0.33 1.54
CA PRO A 162 -14.37 0.37 0.20
C PRO A 162 -13.88 -0.82 -0.63
N LEU A 163 -14.81 -1.63 -1.15
CA LEU A 163 -14.50 -2.81 -1.98
C LEU A 163 -13.57 -2.45 -3.14
N GLN A 164 -13.88 -1.37 -3.87
CA GLN A 164 -13.12 -0.94 -5.05
C GLN A 164 -11.65 -0.64 -4.71
N VAL A 165 -11.38 -0.03 -3.55
CA VAL A 165 -10.01 0.27 -3.10
C VAL A 165 -9.32 -1.00 -2.61
N ARG A 166 -10.04 -1.82 -1.84
CA ARG A 166 -9.52 -3.09 -1.31
C ARG A 166 -9.03 -4.04 -2.41
N GLU A 167 -9.75 -4.11 -3.53
CA GLU A 167 -9.42 -4.99 -4.66
C GLU A 167 -8.18 -4.54 -5.45
N MET A 168 -7.73 -3.29 -5.28
CA MET A 168 -6.50 -2.80 -5.93
C MET A 168 -5.21 -3.26 -5.23
N PHE A 169 -5.27 -3.61 -3.95
CA PHE A 169 -4.07 -4.02 -3.21
C PHE A 169 -3.63 -5.43 -3.56
N HIS A 170 -2.34 -5.60 -3.88
CA HIS A 170 -1.72 -6.91 -4.09
C HIS A 170 -1.38 -7.61 -2.77
N MET A 171 -1.12 -6.82 -1.72
CA MET A 171 -0.90 -7.31 -0.35
C MET A 171 -1.62 -6.42 0.65
N LYS A 172 -2.26 -7.04 1.65
CA LYS A 172 -3.08 -6.36 2.66
C LYS A 172 -2.55 -6.67 4.06
N LEU A 173 -1.98 -5.66 4.69
CA LEU A 173 -1.43 -5.72 6.04
C LEU A 173 -2.40 -5.10 7.04
N PHE A 174 -2.59 -5.73 8.20
CA PHE A 174 -3.34 -5.15 9.31
C PHE A 174 -2.47 -5.06 10.56
N VAL A 175 -2.18 -3.84 11.01
CA VAL A 175 -1.41 -3.60 12.24
C VAL A 175 -2.35 -3.68 13.44
N ASP A 176 -2.19 -4.75 14.20
CA ASP A 176 -3.06 -5.11 15.32
C ASP A 176 -2.41 -4.74 16.66
N THR A 177 -3.13 -3.95 17.44
CA THR A 177 -2.67 -3.44 18.74
C THR A 177 -3.90 -3.21 19.60
N ASP A 178 -3.80 -3.57 20.87
CA ASP A 178 -4.89 -3.48 21.82
C ASP A 178 -5.42 -2.04 21.97
N SER A 179 -6.72 -1.93 22.22
CA SER A 179 -7.44 -0.64 22.20
C SER A 179 -6.95 0.35 23.25
N ASP A 180 -6.55 -0.14 24.41
CA ASP A 180 -5.99 0.62 25.53
C ASP A 180 -4.58 1.16 25.21
N VAL A 181 -3.71 0.32 24.64
CA VAL A 181 -2.38 0.74 24.16
C VAL A 181 -2.52 1.82 23.08
N ARG A 182 -3.46 1.62 22.13
CA ARG A 182 -3.77 2.62 21.09
C ARG A 182 -4.33 3.91 21.70
N LEU A 183 -5.22 3.84 22.67
CA LEU A 183 -5.77 5.01 23.35
C LEU A 183 -4.67 5.79 24.07
N SER A 184 -3.81 5.12 24.84
CA SER A 184 -2.67 5.75 25.52
C SER A 184 -1.77 6.51 24.53
N ARG A 185 -1.38 5.85 23.42
CA ARG A 185 -0.59 6.48 22.35
C ARG A 185 -1.33 7.66 21.70
N ARG A 186 -2.64 7.54 21.47
CA ARG A 186 -3.47 8.60 20.88
C ARG A 186 -3.55 9.82 21.79
N VAL A 187 -3.76 9.63 23.09
CA VAL A 187 -3.82 10.73 24.07
C VAL A 187 -2.53 11.55 24.02
N LEU A 188 -1.37 10.90 24.13
CA LEU A 188 -0.07 11.58 24.08
C LEU A 188 0.13 12.35 22.77
N ARG A 189 -0.23 11.76 21.63
CA ARG A 189 -0.12 12.38 20.30
C ARG A 189 -1.09 13.56 20.11
N ASP A 190 -2.33 13.43 20.55
CA ASP A 190 -3.34 14.47 20.32
C ASP A 190 -3.15 15.64 21.30
N MET A 191 -2.62 15.40 22.50
CA MET A 191 -2.16 16.46 23.42
C MET A 191 -1.00 17.26 22.83
N SER A 192 -0.04 16.61 22.15
CA SER A 192 1.05 17.33 21.46
C SER A 192 0.57 18.18 20.28
N ARG A 193 -0.69 18.01 19.85
CA ARG A 193 -1.38 18.83 18.84
C ARG A 193 -2.25 19.94 19.46
N GLY A 194 -2.16 20.15 20.77
CA GLY A 194 -2.88 21.21 21.49
C GLY A 194 -4.33 20.87 21.84
N ARG A 195 -4.74 19.60 21.80
CA ARG A 195 -6.08 19.19 22.23
C ARG A 195 -6.14 18.91 23.74
N ASP A 196 -7.28 19.22 24.34
CA ASP A 196 -7.56 18.95 25.75
C ASP A 196 -7.82 17.46 26.02
N LEU A 197 -7.40 16.97 27.21
CA LEU A 197 -7.52 15.57 27.60
C LEU A 197 -8.98 15.10 27.66
N GLU A 198 -9.87 15.88 28.29
CA GLU A 198 -11.29 15.52 28.41
C GLU A 198 -11.95 15.46 27.03
N GLN A 199 -11.63 16.42 26.17
CA GLN A 199 -12.11 16.44 24.79
C GLN A 199 -11.63 15.20 24.01
N ILE A 200 -10.36 14.79 24.15
CA ILE A 200 -9.82 13.59 23.50
C ILE A 200 -10.57 12.33 23.96
N LEU A 201 -10.75 12.16 25.27
CA LEU A 201 -11.42 10.99 25.84
C LEU A 201 -12.92 10.93 25.47
N SER A 202 -13.58 12.09 25.49
CA SER A 202 -14.97 12.23 25.06
C SER A 202 -15.14 11.88 23.58
N GLN A 203 -14.30 12.43 22.71
CA GLN A 203 -14.31 12.09 21.27
C GLN A 203 -14.01 10.61 21.04
N TYR A 204 -13.07 10.04 21.79
CA TYR A 204 -12.72 8.63 21.67
C TYR A 204 -13.90 7.72 22.00
N THR A 205 -14.53 7.97 23.14
CA THR A 205 -15.65 7.14 23.64
C THR A 205 -16.88 7.29 22.75
N THR A 206 -17.15 8.51 22.28
CA THR A 206 -18.36 8.82 21.49
C THR A 206 -18.26 8.35 20.04
N PHE A 207 -17.09 8.50 19.41
CA PHE A 207 -16.95 8.30 17.97
C PHE A 207 -15.91 7.24 17.60
N VAL A 208 -14.69 7.38 18.12
CA VAL A 208 -13.54 6.60 17.64
C VAL A 208 -13.70 5.11 17.94
N LYS A 209 -14.05 4.78 19.19
CA LYS A 209 -14.21 3.39 19.61
C LYS A 209 -15.38 2.72 18.88
N PRO A 210 -16.60 3.28 18.85
CA PRO A 210 -17.70 2.73 18.06
C PRO A 210 -17.36 2.57 16.57
N ALA A 211 -16.80 3.61 15.94
CA ALA A 211 -16.45 3.56 14.52
C ALA A 211 -15.34 2.54 14.21
N PHE A 212 -14.37 2.37 15.12
CA PHE A 212 -13.36 1.33 14.99
C PHE A 212 -14.00 -0.06 15.05
N GLU A 213 -14.86 -0.33 16.03
CA GLU A 213 -15.53 -1.61 16.23
C GLU A 213 -16.50 -1.94 15.07
N GLU A 214 -17.17 -0.92 14.53
CA GLU A 214 -18.17 -1.06 13.47
C GLU A 214 -17.56 -1.13 12.06
N PHE A 215 -16.59 -0.26 11.74
CA PHE A 215 -16.10 -0.10 10.36
C PHE A 215 -14.69 -0.61 10.13
N CYS A 216 -13.78 -0.46 11.11
CA CYS A 216 -12.37 -0.84 10.94
C CYS A 216 -12.14 -2.31 11.27
N LEU A 217 -12.51 -2.74 12.48
CA LEU A 217 -12.24 -4.09 12.99
C LEU A 217 -12.80 -5.21 12.10
N PRO A 218 -14.02 -5.10 11.51
CA PRO A 218 -14.52 -6.13 10.60
C PRO A 218 -13.70 -6.28 9.32
N THR A 219 -12.91 -5.27 8.95
CA THR A 219 -12.04 -5.33 7.76
C THR A 219 -10.75 -6.11 8.01
N LYS A 220 -10.42 -6.43 9.26
CA LYS A 220 -9.27 -7.25 9.63
C LYS A 220 -9.28 -8.62 8.95
N LYS A 221 -10.47 -9.17 8.69
CA LYS A 221 -10.65 -10.46 7.97
C LYS A 221 -10.17 -10.44 6.51
N TYR A 222 -9.96 -9.26 5.93
CA TYR A 222 -9.45 -9.10 4.57
C TYR A 222 -7.92 -9.00 4.52
N ALA A 223 -7.25 -8.97 5.66
CA ALA A 223 -5.80 -8.90 5.71
C ALA A 223 -5.18 -10.24 5.32
N ASP A 224 -4.15 -10.20 4.48
CA ASP A 224 -3.32 -11.36 4.18
C ASP A 224 -2.34 -11.64 5.32
N VAL A 225 -1.87 -10.57 6.00
CA VAL A 225 -0.93 -10.64 7.11
C VAL A 225 -1.35 -9.69 8.23
N ILE A 226 -1.36 -10.19 9.46
CA ILE A 226 -1.57 -9.39 10.67
C ILE A 226 -0.20 -9.13 11.33
N ILE A 227 0.10 -7.86 11.60
CA ILE A 227 1.33 -7.42 12.26
C ILE A 227 0.99 -7.01 13.70
N PRO A 228 1.24 -7.85 14.71
CA PRO A 228 1.05 -7.46 16.10
C PRO A 228 2.11 -6.45 16.55
N ARG A 229 1.78 -5.62 17.54
CA ARG A 229 2.67 -4.65 18.24
C ARG A 229 3.18 -3.47 17.38
N GLY A 230 2.91 -3.44 16.08
CA GLY A 230 3.33 -2.34 15.21
C GLY A 230 4.86 -2.29 15.03
N VAL A 231 5.47 -1.13 15.25
CA VAL A 231 6.89 -0.87 14.95
C VAL A 231 7.85 -1.77 15.75
N ASP A 232 7.44 -2.22 16.93
CA ASP A 232 8.27 -3.07 17.80
C ASP A 232 8.50 -4.47 17.20
N ASN A 233 7.69 -4.86 16.22
CA ASN A 233 7.79 -6.16 15.56
C ASN A 233 8.76 -6.11 14.37
N MET A 234 10.05 -5.96 14.67
CA MET A 234 11.11 -5.89 13.66
C MET A 234 11.19 -7.14 12.77
N VAL A 235 10.81 -8.32 13.28
CA VAL A 235 10.77 -9.55 12.47
C VAL A 235 9.74 -9.41 11.35
N ALA A 236 8.51 -8.98 11.66
CA ALA A 236 7.49 -8.75 10.65
C ALA A 236 7.90 -7.65 9.66
N ILE A 237 8.47 -6.56 10.15
CA ILE A 237 8.96 -5.46 9.30
C ILE A 237 10.03 -5.94 8.34
N ASN A 238 11.03 -6.69 8.81
CA ASN A 238 12.10 -7.21 7.98
C ASN A 238 11.60 -8.17 6.91
N LEU A 239 10.58 -8.98 7.20
CA LEU A 239 9.94 -9.84 6.19
C LEU A 239 9.29 -9.02 5.07
N ILE A 240 8.58 -7.94 5.41
CA ILE A 240 7.98 -7.03 4.41
C ILE A 240 9.07 -6.28 3.63
N VAL A 241 10.12 -5.80 4.31
CA VAL A 241 11.26 -5.12 3.67
C VAL A 241 11.94 -6.05 2.66
N GLN A 242 12.23 -7.30 3.05
CA GLN A 242 12.82 -8.27 2.14
C GLN A 242 11.92 -8.53 0.93
N HIS A 243 10.62 -8.74 1.16
CA HIS A 243 9.67 -8.94 0.07
C HIS A 243 9.64 -7.75 -0.90
N ILE A 244 9.67 -6.52 -0.39
CA ILE A 244 9.76 -5.32 -1.24
C ILE A 244 11.09 -5.28 -2.00
N GLN A 245 12.22 -5.61 -1.37
CA GLN A 245 13.51 -5.69 -2.06
C GLN A 245 13.47 -6.69 -3.23
N ASP A 246 12.86 -7.84 -3.04
CA ASP A 246 12.71 -8.85 -4.09
C ASP A 246 11.86 -8.34 -5.27
N ILE A 247 10.84 -7.51 -4.99
CA ILE A 247 10.05 -6.81 -6.02
C ILE A 247 10.94 -5.83 -6.78
N LEU A 248 11.66 -4.96 -6.05
CA LEU A 248 12.52 -3.92 -6.63
C LEU A 248 13.69 -4.49 -7.46
N ASN A 249 14.18 -5.67 -7.10
CA ASN A 249 15.24 -6.40 -7.82
C ASN A 249 14.69 -7.23 -9.00
N GLY A 250 13.36 -7.28 -9.18
CA GLY A 250 12.70 -8.03 -10.23
C GLY A 250 12.78 -9.56 -10.06
N GLU A 251 13.05 -10.04 -8.85
CA GLU A 251 13.22 -11.46 -8.56
C GLU A 251 11.88 -12.23 -8.58
N ILE A 252 10.80 -11.58 -8.14
CA ILE A 252 9.45 -12.19 -8.16
C ILE A 252 8.94 -12.39 -9.60
N CYS A 253 9.27 -11.47 -10.52
CA CYS A 253 8.97 -11.62 -11.95
C CYS A 253 9.74 -12.78 -12.61
N LYS A 254 10.85 -13.26 -12.02
CA LYS A 254 11.57 -14.45 -12.51
C LYS A 254 10.90 -15.75 -12.05
N TRP A 255 10.39 -15.80 -10.82
CA TRP A 255 9.71 -16.97 -10.27
C TRP A 255 8.39 -17.28 -10.98
N GLN A 256 7.56 -16.27 -11.27
CA GLN A 256 6.31 -16.48 -12.02
C GLN A 256 6.56 -16.93 -13.46
N ARG A 257 7.63 -16.47 -14.12
CA ARG A 257 8.04 -16.95 -15.46
C ARG A 257 8.62 -18.36 -15.44
N GLY A 258 9.36 -18.74 -14.39
CA GLY A 258 9.87 -20.10 -14.20
C GLY A 258 8.76 -21.14 -13.99
N SER A 259 7.65 -20.75 -13.35
CA SER A 259 6.50 -21.64 -13.16
C SER A 259 5.64 -21.84 -14.42
N ILE A 260 5.72 -20.94 -15.41
CA ILE A 260 5.02 -21.06 -16.70
C ILE A 260 5.84 -21.91 -17.69
N ASN A 261 7.17 -21.90 -17.58
CA ASN A 261 8.06 -22.69 -18.44
C ASN A 261 8.40 -24.09 -17.87
N GLY A 262 7.98 -24.41 -16.64
CA GLY A 262 8.14 -25.73 -16.03
C GLY A 262 6.91 -26.60 -16.23
N HIS A 263 7.04 -27.70 -16.98
CA HIS A 263 6.00 -28.72 -17.11
C HIS A 263 5.53 -29.26 -15.74
N GLY A 264 4.27 -28.98 -15.41
CA GLY A 264 3.30 -29.82 -14.71
C GLY A 264 3.71 -30.64 -13.47
N ARG A 265 3.08 -30.32 -12.33
CA ARG A 265 2.36 -31.32 -11.52
C ARG A 265 1.26 -30.66 -10.70
N SER A 266 0.02 -30.82 -11.18
CA SER A 266 -1.19 -30.48 -10.42
C SER A 266 -1.29 -31.43 -9.23
N PHE A 267 -1.10 -30.93 -8.01
CA PHE A 267 -1.49 -31.65 -6.80
C PHE A 267 -3.01 -31.55 -6.63
N LYS A 268 -3.76 -32.41 -7.34
CA LYS A 268 -5.13 -32.75 -6.92
C LYS A 268 -5.01 -33.68 -5.71
N ARG A 269 -5.37 -33.19 -4.52
CA ARG A 269 -5.67 -34.05 -3.37
C ARG A 269 -7.05 -34.68 -3.62
N THR A 270 -7.07 -35.95 -3.98
CA THR A 270 -8.28 -36.78 -3.97
C THR A 270 -8.49 -37.25 -2.52
N ILE A 271 -9.55 -36.79 -1.88
CA ILE A 271 -10.04 -37.41 -0.64
C ILE A 271 -10.84 -38.64 -1.08
N SER A 272 -10.32 -39.83 -0.80
CA SER A 272 -11.06 -41.09 -0.93
C SER A 272 -11.73 -41.40 0.40
N GLU A 273 -13.06 -41.29 0.44
CA GLU A 273 -13.88 -41.94 1.45
C GLU A 273 -13.85 -43.45 1.19
N GLN A 274 -13.39 -44.23 2.17
CA GLN A 274 -13.63 -45.66 2.25
C GLN A 274 -14.54 -45.93 3.46
N THR A 275 -15.80 -46.19 3.14
CA THR A 275 -16.76 -46.89 4.00
C THR A 275 -16.36 -48.36 4.08
N ASP A 276 -16.10 -48.85 5.29
CA ASP A 276 -16.19 -50.28 5.60
C ASP A 276 -17.06 -50.48 6.85
N LEU A 277 -18.25 -51.04 6.59
CA LEU A 277 -19.11 -51.70 7.57
C LEU A 277 -18.73 -53.18 7.60
N GLN A 278 -18.43 -53.74 8.78
CA GLN A 278 -19.14 -54.92 9.32
C GLN A 278 -18.63 -55.38 10.70
N ASN A 279 -19.56 -55.32 11.66
CA ASN A 279 -19.99 -56.34 12.63
C ASN A 279 -18.99 -57.11 13.51
N GLY A 280 -19.22 -57.02 14.84
CA GLY A 280 -18.85 -58.03 15.82
C GLY A 280 -19.11 -57.60 17.27
N ALA A 281 -20.20 -58.08 17.86
CA ALA A 281 -20.73 -57.71 19.18
C ALA A 281 -19.86 -58.15 20.39
N SER A 282 -19.87 -57.38 21.50
CA SER A 282 -20.35 -57.87 22.81
C SER A 282 -20.21 -56.86 23.98
N SER A 283 -21.24 -56.88 24.83
CA SER A 283 -21.31 -56.53 26.27
C SER A 283 -21.12 -55.09 26.78
N THR A 284 -22.27 -54.45 27.03
CA THR A 284 -22.68 -53.81 28.29
C THR A 284 -21.61 -53.38 29.32
N LYS A 285 -21.52 -52.07 29.58
CA LYS A 285 -21.96 -51.43 30.86
C LYS A 285 -21.84 -49.90 30.79
N ARG A 286 -22.93 -49.21 31.14
CA ARG A 286 -22.99 -47.78 31.46
C ARG A 286 -22.13 -47.49 32.70
N VAL A 287 -21.34 -46.42 32.68
CA VAL A 287 -21.04 -45.61 33.88
C VAL A 287 -21.15 -44.13 33.53
N LEU A 288 -21.81 -43.44 34.45
CA LEU A 288 -22.32 -42.08 34.48
C LEU A 288 -21.20 -41.03 34.53
N LEU A 289 -21.43 -39.87 33.92
CA LEU A 289 -20.63 -38.64 34.04
C LEU A 289 -20.74 -38.04 35.44
N GLU A 290 -19.62 -37.54 35.98
CA GLU A 290 -19.62 -36.42 36.93
C GLU A 290 -18.57 -35.35 36.53
N PRO A 291 -18.88 -34.06 36.66
CA PRO A 291 -17.97 -32.95 36.38
C PRO A 291 -17.11 -32.61 37.59
N SER A 292 -15.78 -32.64 37.41
CA SER A 292 -14.81 -32.18 38.41
C SER A 292 -14.77 -30.66 38.50
N THR A 293 -15.44 -30.13 39.52
CA THR A 293 -15.08 -28.85 40.13
C THR A 293 -14.01 -29.10 41.19
N ARG A 294 -12.91 -28.33 41.20
CA ARG A 294 -12.24 -27.96 42.45
C ARG A 294 -11.35 -26.72 42.29
N PRO A 295 -11.22 -25.92 43.37
CA PRO A 295 -10.70 -24.55 43.37
C PRO A 295 -9.26 -24.47 43.90
N HIS A 296 -8.56 -23.37 43.56
CA HIS A 296 -8.01 -22.36 44.47
C HIS A 296 -7.54 -21.15 43.65
#